data_AF-A0A972GRF8-F1
#
_entry.id   AF-A0A972GRF8-F1
#
_cell.length_a   1.000
_cell.length_b   1.000
_cell.length_c   1.000
_cell.angle_alpha   90.00
_cell.angle_beta   90.00
_cell.angle_gamma   90.00
#
_symmetry.space_group_name_H-M   'P 1'
#
loop_
_entity.id
_entity.type
_entity.pdbx_description
1 polymer ?
#
loop_
_entity_poly.entity_id
_entity_poly.type
_entity_poly.pdbx_seq_one_letter_code
_entity_poly.pdbx_strand_id
1 'polypeptide(L)'
;MRHHGNFENVFPSYLRDYYAIDFSNDDQFDRKFEELVHRIYRHNSFEKAPLGSMPSFISANKQQHPTMTEKKMHPIKNDNIFESFSSLTIPKSFTDLDKEEFLRSSYDELKQRFTQLFDHVKTQTAGFTYQLDEENNKKLIYKLYIHGQHKTSLKMLIGGFSYSSPTINFAFGSNHSIFNDNSYNEMISIEETDNQLALKMLMGLRNNNSLVNPVDIVKRIWEDHVLPYLKN
;
A
#
# COMPACT_ATOMS: atom_id res chain seq x y z
N MET A 1 19.74 13.44 -23.21
CA MET A 1 21.08 13.90 -22.79
C MET A 1 21.78 14.47 -24.02
N ARG A 2 22.49 15.60 -23.93
CA ARG A 2 23.14 16.26 -25.09
C ARG A 2 24.53 15.70 -25.44
N HIS A 3 24.89 14.54 -24.92
CA HIS A 3 26.17 13.89 -25.19
C HIS A 3 25.92 12.54 -25.86
N HIS A 4 26.78 12.21 -26.83
CA HIS A 4 26.82 10.96 -27.60
C HIS A 4 27.23 9.73 -26.76
N GLY A 5 26.78 9.65 -25.51
CA GLY A 5 27.02 8.54 -24.60
C GLY A 5 26.05 7.37 -24.85
N ASN A 6 26.46 6.17 -24.47
CA ASN A 6 25.62 4.98 -24.57
C ASN A 6 24.43 5.10 -23.61
N PHE A 7 23.21 5.20 -24.15
CA PHE A 7 21.95 5.37 -23.41
C PHE A 7 21.77 4.31 -22.31
N GLU A 8 22.15 3.05 -22.54
CA GLU A 8 22.02 1.96 -21.57
C GLU A 8 22.88 2.16 -20.31
N ASN A 9 23.96 2.93 -20.41
CA ASN A 9 24.89 3.15 -19.31
C ASN A 9 24.50 4.32 -18.41
N VAL A 10 23.47 5.09 -18.77
CA VAL A 10 23.01 6.25 -17.98
C VAL A 10 22.09 5.84 -16.85
N PHE A 11 21.50 4.63 -16.93
CA PHE A 11 20.60 4.12 -15.91
C PHE A 11 21.35 3.38 -14.83
N PRO A 12 21.07 3.67 -13.54
CA PRO A 12 21.46 2.80 -12.44
C PRO A 12 21.00 1.36 -12.68
N SER A 13 21.74 0.38 -12.18
CA SER A 13 21.49 -1.04 -12.43
C SER A 13 20.06 -1.51 -12.11
N TYR A 14 19.42 -0.90 -11.12
CA TYR A 14 18.05 -1.20 -10.68
C TYR A 14 16.95 -0.55 -11.54
N LEU A 15 17.28 0.30 -12.50
CA LEU A 15 16.32 0.94 -13.44
C LEU A 15 16.42 0.41 -14.87
N ARG A 16 17.28 -0.58 -15.14
CA ARG A 16 17.49 -1.11 -16.50
C ARG A 16 16.27 -1.83 -17.07
N ASP A 17 15.42 -2.40 -16.22
CA ASP A 17 14.19 -3.09 -16.66
C ASP A 17 13.01 -2.14 -16.92
N TYR A 18 13.18 -0.83 -16.65
CA TYR A 18 12.15 0.17 -16.87
C TYR A 18 12.24 0.73 -18.28
N TYR A 19 11.08 0.89 -18.93
CA TYR A 19 11.03 1.55 -20.23
C TYR A 19 11.43 3.02 -20.12
N ALA A 20 12.47 3.41 -20.85
CA ALA A 20 12.90 4.80 -20.97
C ALA A 20 12.78 5.29 -22.42
N ILE A 21 12.38 6.55 -22.58
CA ILE A 21 12.34 7.22 -23.89
C ILE A 21 13.71 7.86 -24.12
N ASP A 22 14.37 7.44 -25.20
CA ASP A 22 15.66 8.00 -25.59
C ASP A 22 15.51 9.31 -26.36
N PHE A 23 16.10 10.37 -25.82
CA PHE A 23 16.18 11.72 -26.40
C PHE A 23 17.61 12.10 -26.78
N SER A 24 18.47 11.12 -27.05
CA SER A 24 19.88 11.37 -27.39
C SER A 24 20.10 11.72 -28.86
N ASN A 25 19.11 11.43 -29.73
CA ASN A 25 19.13 11.79 -31.15
C ASN A 25 18.16 12.94 -31.43
N ASP A 26 18.70 14.11 -31.77
CA ASP A 26 17.93 15.33 -32.05
C ASP A 26 17.02 15.16 -33.29
N ASP A 27 17.40 14.34 -34.29
CA ASP A 27 16.59 14.09 -35.49
C ASP A 27 15.30 13.31 -35.19
N GLN A 28 15.22 12.66 -34.02
CA GLN A 28 14.05 11.90 -33.58
C GLN A 28 13.27 12.61 -32.47
N PHE A 29 13.67 13.83 -32.11
CA PHE A 29 13.13 14.55 -30.96
C PHE A 29 11.60 14.68 -31.03
N ASP A 30 11.06 15.18 -32.15
CA ASP A 30 9.62 15.44 -32.28
C ASP A 30 8.79 14.17 -32.10
N ARG A 31 9.22 13.06 -32.72
CA ARG A 31 8.55 11.76 -32.60
C ARG A 31 8.61 11.20 -31.19
N LYS A 32 9.78 11.31 -30.53
CA LYS A 32 9.98 10.83 -29.15
C LYS A 32 9.23 11.69 -28.12
N PHE A 33 9.09 12.98 -28.42
CA PHE A 33 8.31 13.91 -27.62
C PHE A 33 6.81 13.60 -27.71
N GLU A 34 6.29 13.32 -28.91
CA GLU A 34 4.91 12.87 -29.09
C GLU A 34 4.62 11.55 -28.34
N GLU A 35 5.55 10.60 -28.40
CA GLU A 35 5.50 9.34 -27.66
C GLU A 35 5.39 9.56 -26.13
N LEU A 36 6.17 10.51 -25.61
CA LEU A 36 6.13 10.93 -24.19
C LEU A 36 4.77 11.52 -23.82
N VAL A 37 4.24 12.43 -24.63
CA VAL A 37 2.93 13.08 -24.40
C VAL A 37 1.82 12.03 -24.37
N HIS A 38 1.77 11.12 -25.35
CA HIS A 38 0.78 10.04 -25.37
C HIS A 38 0.84 9.14 -24.13
N ARG A 39 2.05 8.86 -23.63
CA ARG A 39 2.24 8.08 -22.40
C ARG A 39 1.80 8.80 -21.13
N ILE A 40 2.10 10.09 -20.99
CA ILE A 40 1.70 10.89 -19.83
C ILE A 40 0.17 10.93 -19.73
N TYR A 41 -0.51 11.15 -20.85
CA TYR A 41 -1.96 11.30 -20.89
C TYR A 41 -2.75 10.01 -21.12
N ARG A 42 -2.07 8.85 -21.27
CA ARG A 42 -2.68 7.54 -21.57
C ARG A 42 -3.69 7.59 -22.73
N HIS A 43 -3.40 8.39 -23.75
CA HIS A 43 -4.29 8.58 -24.88
C HIS A 43 -4.15 7.40 -25.85
N ASN A 44 -5.22 6.62 -26.05
CA ASN A 44 -5.24 5.54 -27.04
C ASN A 44 -5.38 6.17 -28.44
N SER A 45 -4.31 6.20 -29.23
CA SER A 45 -4.29 6.76 -30.60
C SER A 45 -5.08 5.93 -31.63
N PHE A 46 -5.86 4.93 -31.19
CA PHE A 46 -6.66 4.09 -32.08
C PHE A 46 -8.11 4.56 -32.08
N GLU A 47 -8.51 5.22 -33.17
CA GLU A 47 -9.91 5.50 -33.43
C GLU A 47 -10.62 4.19 -33.81
N LYS A 48 -11.67 3.82 -33.07
CA LYS A 48 -12.50 2.68 -33.46
C LYS A 48 -13.23 3.06 -34.74
N ALA A 49 -13.01 2.31 -35.82
CA ALA A 49 -13.77 2.47 -37.05
C ALA A 49 -15.29 2.44 -36.72
N PRO A 50 -16.10 3.32 -37.34
CA PRO A 50 -17.54 3.34 -37.10
C PRO A 50 -18.12 1.97 -37.44
N LEU A 51 -19.03 1.49 -36.58
CA LEU A 51 -19.77 0.27 -36.83
C LEU A 51 -20.56 0.44 -38.14
N GLY A 52 -20.44 -0.54 -39.04
CA GLY A 52 -21.22 -0.54 -40.29
C GLY A 52 -22.72 -0.46 -39.99
N SER A 53 -23.48 0.06 -40.96
CA SER A 53 -24.94 0.15 -40.84
C SER A 53 -25.55 -1.23 -40.60
N MET A 54 -26.50 -1.29 -39.67
CA MET A 54 -27.28 -2.50 -39.36
C MET A 54 -27.90 -3.08 -40.64
N PRO A 55 -27.67 -4.35 -40.98
CA PRO A 55 -28.26 -4.96 -42.17
C PRO A 55 -29.78 -4.98 -42.05
N SER A 56 -30.47 -4.48 -43.08
CA SER A 56 -31.91 -4.66 -43.21
C SER A 56 -32.21 -6.11 -43.57
N PHE A 57 -32.60 -6.91 -42.57
CA PHE A 57 -33.13 -8.24 -42.82
C PHE A 57 -34.48 -8.11 -43.53
N ILE A 58 -34.56 -8.52 -44.79
CA ILE A 58 -35.83 -8.58 -45.53
C ILE A 58 -36.73 -9.57 -44.77
N SER A 59 -37.80 -9.05 -44.19
CA SER A 59 -38.83 -9.86 -43.57
C SER A 59 -39.73 -10.49 -44.64
N ALA A 60 -40.04 -11.77 -44.40
CA ALA A 60 -41.07 -12.60 -45.02
C ALA A 60 -40.77 -13.28 -46.39
N ASN A 61 -40.51 -14.59 -46.26
CA ASN A 61 -41.04 -15.72 -47.03
C ASN A 61 -40.78 -15.88 -48.55
N LYS A 62 -40.36 -17.12 -48.86
CA LYS A 62 -40.39 -17.88 -50.13
C LYS A 62 -39.24 -17.62 -51.13
N GLN A 63 -38.26 -18.54 -51.18
CA GLN A 63 -38.11 -19.57 -52.25
C GLN A 63 -36.79 -20.38 -52.14
N GLN A 64 -36.77 -21.53 -52.81
CA GLN A 64 -35.96 -22.74 -52.66
C GLN A 64 -34.54 -22.69 -53.30
N HIS A 65 -33.56 -23.34 -52.63
CA HIS A 65 -32.35 -24.11 -53.08
C HIS A 65 -31.35 -23.55 -54.17
N PRO A 66 -30.09 -24.04 -54.34
CA PRO A 66 -29.45 -25.26 -53.80
C PRO A 66 -28.00 -25.13 -53.21
N THR A 67 -27.62 -26.23 -52.58
CA THR A 67 -26.34 -26.77 -52.06
C THR A 67 -24.99 -26.20 -52.56
N MET A 68 -24.03 -26.00 -51.63
CA MET A 68 -22.62 -26.38 -51.83
C MET A 68 -21.91 -26.77 -50.51
N THR A 69 -21.44 -28.02 -50.49
CA THR A 69 -20.27 -28.58 -49.78
C THR A 69 -20.13 -28.43 -48.26
N GLU A 70 -20.39 -29.55 -47.59
CA GLU A 70 -19.93 -29.88 -46.24
C GLU A 70 -18.40 -29.75 -46.13
N LYS A 71 -17.91 -28.69 -45.49
CA LYS A 71 -16.65 -28.77 -44.73
C LYS A 71 -17.01 -29.23 -43.32
N LYS A 72 -16.54 -30.42 -42.95
CA LYS A 72 -16.54 -30.91 -41.57
C LYS A 72 -15.76 -29.91 -40.71
N MET A 73 -16.49 -29.02 -40.04
CA MET A 73 -15.94 -28.18 -38.98
C MET A 73 -15.98 -29.03 -37.71
N HIS A 74 -14.83 -29.18 -37.06
CA HIS A 74 -14.74 -29.80 -35.75
C HIS A 74 -15.79 -29.18 -34.81
N PRO A 75 -16.43 -29.97 -33.94
CA PRO A 75 -17.37 -29.41 -32.97
C PRO A 75 -16.58 -28.45 -32.09
N ILE A 76 -16.81 -27.15 -32.29
CA ILE A 76 -16.48 -26.14 -31.29
C ILE A 76 -17.32 -26.56 -30.10
N LYS A 77 -16.67 -27.14 -29.09
CA LYS A 77 -17.26 -27.18 -27.76
C LYS A 77 -17.56 -25.72 -27.44
N ASN A 78 -18.85 -25.37 -27.41
CA ASN A 78 -19.31 -24.21 -26.68
C ASN A 78 -19.07 -24.51 -25.20
N ASP A 79 -17.80 -24.51 -24.80
CA ASP A 79 -17.44 -24.26 -23.43
C ASP A 79 -17.94 -22.82 -23.22
N ASN A 80 -19.10 -22.70 -22.57
CA ASN A 80 -19.74 -21.42 -22.29
C ASN A 80 -18.74 -20.56 -21.51
N ILE A 81 -17.93 -19.78 -22.23
CA ILE A 81 -17.01 -18.79 -21.67
C ILE A 81 -17.76 -17.85 -20.71
N PHE A 82 -19.06 -17.67 -20.95
CA PHE A 82 -19.97 -16.92 -20.09
C PHE A 82 -20.28 -17.57 -18.74
N GLU A 83 -20.28 -18.91 -18.61
CA GLU A 83 -20.41 -19.58 -17.30
C GLU A 83 -19.17 -19.33 -16.42
N SER A 84 -17.98 -19.19 -17.01
CA SER A 84 -16.75 -18.83 -16.30
C SER A 84 -16.69 -17.36 -15.87
N PHE A 85 -17.47 -16.47 -16.47
CA PHE A 85 -17.57 -15.07 -16.01
C PHE A 85 -18.56 -14.92 -14.85
N SER A 86 -19.55 -15.80 -14.73
CA SER A 86 -20.50 -15.83 -13.62
C SER A 86 -19.85 -16.12 -12.27
N SER A 87 -18.65 -16.73 -12.26
CA SER A 87 -17.85 -16.98 -11.05
C SER A 87 -16.76 -15.94 -10.80
N LEU A 88 -16.67 -14.89 -11.63
CA LEU A 88 -15.69 -13.81 -11.44
C LEU A 88 -16.10 -12.95 -10.24
N THR A 89 -15.67 -13.39 -9.06
CA THR A 89 -15.75 -12.59 -7.84
C THR A 89 -14.68 -11.53 -7.98
N ILE A 90 -15.06 -10.31 -8.34
CA ILE A 90 -14.15 -9.15 -8.26
C ILE A 90 -13.87 -8.97 -6.76
N PRO A 91 -12.63 -9.19 -6.29
CA PRO A 91 -12.33 -8.98 -4.87
C PRO A 91 -12.70 -7.55 -4.53
N LYS A 92 -13.44 -7.39 -3.45
CA LYS A 92 -13.93 -6.10 -3.01
C LYS A 92 -12.73 -5.34 -2.45
N SER A 93 -12.02 -4.62 -3.30
CA SER A 93 -10.82 -3.89 -2.89
C SER A 93 -11.21 -2.77 -1.94
N PHE A 94 -10.64 -2.76 -0.73
CA PHE A 94 -10.81 -1.63 0.18
C PHE A 94 -10.31 -0.34 -0.48
N THR A 95 -11.11 0.70 -0.40
CA THR A 95 -10.73 2.02 -0.88
C THR A 95 -9.62 2.60 0.00
N ASP A 96 -8.91 3.60 -0.51
CA ASP A 96 -7.90 4.30 0.29
C ASP A 96 -8.53 4.97 1.52
N LEU A 97 -9.79 5.44 1.41
CA LEU A 97 -10.54 5.98 2.53
C LEU A 97 -10.79 4.93 3.62
N ASP A 98 -11.22 3.71 3.25
CA ASP A 98 -11.43 2.62 4.21
C ASP A 98 -10.13 2.28 4.96
N LYS A 99 -9.00 2.27 4.25
CA LYS A 99 -7.68 2.04 4.81
C LYS A 99 -7.25 3.16 5.76
N GLU A 100 -7.49 4.41 5.39
CA GLU A 100 -7.20 5.56 6.25
C GLU A 100 -8.03 5.56 7.53
N GLU A 101 -9.34 5.27 7.44
CA GLU A 101 -10.22 5.16 8.61
C GLU A 101 -9.81 4.01 9.53
N PHE A 102 -9.51 2.84 8.95
CA PHE A 102 -9.02 1.69 9.69
C PHE A 102 -7.70 1.99 10.43
N LEU A 103 -6.76 2.66 9.77
CA LEU A 103 -5.49 3.03 10.39
C LEU A 103 -5.67 4.02 11.54
N ARG A 104 -6.53 5.03 11.37
CA ARG A 104 -6.82 6.02 12.41
C ARG A 104 -7.46 5.36 13.63
N SER A 105 -8.47 4.52 13.42
CA SER A 105 -9.10 3.78 14.53
C SER A 105 -8.10 2.87 15.25
N SER A 106 -7.21 2.20 14.50
CA SER A 106 -6.14 1.39 15.05
C SER A 106 -5.13 2.21 15.86
N TYR A 107 -4.75 3.39 15.38
CA TYR A 107 -3.87 4.32 16.09
C TYR A 107 -4.49 4.79 17.42
N ASP A 108 -5.78 5.15 17.41
CA ASP A 108 -6.50 5.57 18.60
C ASP A 108 -6.64 4.44 19.61
N GLU A 109 -6.91 3.20 19.14
CA GLU A 109 -6.91 2.04 20.01
C GLU A 109 -5.53 1.81 20.63
N LEU A 110 -4.44 1.82 19.84
CA LEU A 110 -3.07 1.69 20.35
C LEU A 110 -2.76 2.75 21.41
N LYS A 111 -3.11 4.02 21.14
CA LYS A 111 -2.97 5.12 22.11
C LYS A 111 -3.69 4.80 23.42
N GLN A 112 -4.95 4.38 23.34
CA GLN A 112 -5.75 4.04 24.51
C GLN A 112 -5.12 2.89 25.31
N ARG A 113 -4.70 1.81 24.63
CA ARG A 113 -4.09 0.64 25.25
C ARG A 113 -2.76 0.98 25.94
N PHE A 114 -1.91 1.80 25.31
CA PHE A 114 -0.68 2.27 25.95
C PHE A 114 -0.97 3.14 27.18
N THR A 115 -1.94 4.04 27.10
CA THR A 115 -2.34 4.87 28.25
C THR A 115 -2.80 3.99 29.42
N GLN A 116 -3.70 3.04 29.15
CA GLN A 116 -4.18 2.08 30.15
C GLN A 116 -3.04 1.27 30.77
N LEU A 117 -2.09 0.82 29.96
CA LEU A 117 -0.92 0.09 30.43
C LEU A 117 -0.05 0.96 31.36
N PHE A 118 0.27 2.19 30.95
CA PHE A 118 1.13 3.07 31.76
C PHE A 118 0.45 3.54 33.04
N ASP A 119 -0.86 3.80 33.00
CA ASP A 119 -1.64 4.06 34.21
C ASP A 119 -1.61 2.86 35.16
N HIS A 120 -1.79 1.66 34.63
CA HIS A 120 -1.70 0.44 35.43
C HIS A 120 -0.31 0.29 36.09
N VAL A 121 0.78 0.46 35.32
CA VAL A 121 2.15 0.38 35.84
C VAL A 121 2.40 1.46 36.90
N LYS A 122 1.88 2.68 36.70
CA LYS A 122 1.96 3.78 37.67
C LYS A 122 1.29 3.44 39.01
N THR A 123 0.21 2.67 39.01
CA THR A 123 -0.42 2.22 40.25
C THR A 123 0.36 1.11 40.96
N GLN A 124 1.11 0.29 40.23
CA GLN A 124 1.80 -0.89 40.78
C GLN A 124 3.27 -0.64 41.14
N THR A 125 3.92 0.32 40.48
CA THR A 125 5.36 0.54 40.60
C THR A 125 5.64 1.91 41.22
N ALA A 126 6.08 1.91 42.48
CA ALA A 126 6.48 3.13 43.17
C ALA A 126 7.61 3.82 42.41
N GLY A 127 7.48 5.13 42.21
CA GLY A 127 8.46 5.95 41.49
C GLY A 127 8.30 5.95 39.97
N PHE A 128 7.44 5.10 39.38
CA PHE A 128 7.11 5.22 37.95
C PHE A 128 6.15 6.38 37.71
N THR A 129 6.49 7.23 36.73
CA THR A 129 5.57 8.23 36.20
C THR A 129 5.82 8.42 34.71
N TYR A 130 4.83 8.93 33.99
CA TYR A 130 4.96 9.26 32.59
C TYR A 130 4.36 10.63 32.28
N GLN A 131 4.82 11.23 31.19
CA GLN A 131 4.24 12.41 30.56
C GLN A 131 3.83 12.07 29.13
N LEU A 132 2.70 12.60 28.70
CA LEU A 132 2.20 12.47 27.33
C LEU A 132 2.27 13.83 26.65
N ASP A 133 3.09 13.93 25.61
CA ASP A 133 3.12 15.09 24.71
C ASP A 133 2.37 14.73 23.43
N GLU A 134 1.32 15.47 23.12
CA GLU A 134 0.51 15.29 21.90
C GLU A 134 0.56 16.58 21.08
N GLU A 135 1.06 16.50 19.84
CA GLU A 135 1.10 17.65 18.92
C GLU A 135 -0.20 17.76 18.12
N ASN A 136 -0.73 16.61 17.70
CA ASN A 136 -1.96 16.48 16.91
C ASN A 136 -2.50 15.04 17.02
N ASN A 137 -3.65 14.78 16.38
CA ASN A 137 -4.26 13.45 16.30
C ASN A 137 -3.48 12.42 15.44
N LYS A 138 -2.24 12.73 15.05
CA LYS A 138 -1.37 11.87 14.27
C LYS A 138 -0.03 11.62 14.95
N LYS A 139 0.27 12.26 16.09
CA LYS A 139 1.59 12.22 16.69
C LYS A 139 1.55 12.43 18.20
N LEU A 140 2.16 11.49 18.90
CA LEU A 140 2.33 11.56 20.34
C LEU A 140 3.67 11.00 20.80
N ILE A 141 4.07 11.40 22.00
CA ILE A 141 5.24 10.87 22.70
C ILE A 141 4.88 10.61 24.17
N TYR A 142 5.08 9.38 24.61
CA TYR A 142 5.14 9.06 26.03
C TYR A 142 6.58 9.17 26.51
N LYS A 143 6.84 10.03 27.49
CA LYS A 143 8.13 10.10 28.19
C LYS A 143 7.99 9.36 29.52
N LEU A 144 8.83 8.35 29.73
CA LEU A 144 8.74 7.45 30.88
C LEU A 144 9.87 7.76 31.87
N TYR A 145 9.50 7.82 33.15
CA TYR A 145 10.40 8.20 34.23
C TYR A 145 10.34 7.20 35.39
N ILE A 146 11.48 6.99 36.04
CA ILE A 146 11.61 6.24 37.30
C ILE A 146 12.29 7.16 38.31
N HIS A 147 11.64 7.39 39.45
CA HIS A 147 12.09 8.33 40.49
C HIS A 147 12.41 9.74 39.95
N GLY A 148 11.64 10.19 38.96
CA GLY A 148 11.84 11.49 38.30
C GLY A 148 12.97 11.54 37.27
N GLN A 149 13.75 10.47 37.09
CA GLN A 149 14.76 10.38 36.04
C GLN A 149 14.16 9.84 34.75
N HIS A 150 14.45 10.49 33.63
CA HIS A 150 14.02 10.03 32.32
C HIS A 150 14.74 8.73 31.95
N LYS A 151 13.98 7.70 31.60
CA LYS A 151 14.53 6.38 31.24
C LYS A 151 14.42 6.12 29.75
N THR A 152 13.25 6.34 29.17
CA THR A 152 13.01 6.13 27.75
C THR A 152 11.76 6.90 27.32
N SER A 153 11.59 7.02 26.00
CA SER A 153 10.41 7.59 25.38
C SER A 153 9.87 6.64 24.31
N LEU A 154 8.55 6.60 24.19
CA LEU A 154 7.80 5.91 23.15
C LEU A 154 7.11 6.96 22.28
N LYS A 155 7.58 7.13 21.05
CA LYS A 155 6.96 8.01 20.06
C LYS A 155 6.13 7.17 19.09
N MET A 156 4.93 7.65 18.78
CA MET A 156 4.01 7.01 17.83
C MET A 156 3.46 8.06 16.87
N LEU A 157 3.54 7.80 15.56
CA LEU A 157 3.01 8.73 14.56
C LEU A 157 2.39 8.05 13.33
N ILE A 158 1.35 8.66 12.77
CA ILE A 158 0.73 8.27 11.50
C ILE A 158 1.46 8.97 10.35
N GLY A 159 1.93 8.20 9.37
CA GLY A 159 2.64 8.69 8.18
C GLY A 159 4.16 8.46 8.24
N GLY A 160 4.85 8.58 7.11
CA GLY A 160 6.28 8.25 7.00
C GLY A 160 6.72 7.98 5.56
N PHE A 161 7.92 7.40 5.39
CA PHE A 161 8.65 7.28 4.11
C PHE A 161 8.02 6.35 3.05
N SER A 162 6.80 5.84 3.24
CA SER A 162 6.14 4.94 2.28
C SER A 162 5.06 5.68 1.48
N TYR A 163 5.30 5.83 0.18
CA TYR A 163 4.41 6.56 -0.76
C TYR A 163 3.15 5.78 -1.16
N SER A 164 2.99 4.52 -0.73
CA SER A 164 1.96 3.61 -1.25
C SER A 164 0.79 3.37 -0.27
N SER A 165 1.01 3.47 1.03
CA SER A 165 -0.05 3.26 2.03
C SER A 165 0.31 3.92 3.37
N PRO A 166 -0.67 4.47 4.10
CA PRO A 166 -0.43 5.11 5.38
C PRO A 166 0.00 4.05 6.41
N THR A 167 1.01 4.37 7.22
CA THR A 167 1.57 3.48 8.25
C THR A 167 1.57 4.15 9.62
N ILE A 168 1.58 3.35 10.68
CA ILE A 168 1.85 3.82 12.05
C ILE A 168 3.30 3.49 12.37
N ASN A 169 4.07 4.50 12.71
CA ASN A 169 5.50 4.36 12.98
C ASN A 169 5.78 4.58 14.46
N PHE A 170 6.74 3.82 14.97
CA PHE A 170 7.18 3.88 16.35
C PHE A 170 8.68 4.17 16.43
N ALA A 171 9.05 5.01 17.39
CA ALA A 171 10.44 5.22 17.76
C ALA A 171 10.60 5.09 19.29
N PHE A 172 11.67 4.40 19.70
CA PHE A 172 11.96 4.05 21.10
C PHE A 172 13.35 4.53 21.50
N GLY A 173 13.53 5.00 22.74
CA GLY A 173 14.83 5.43 23.26
C GLY A 173 14.77 6.75 24.03
N SER A 174 15.93 7.20 24.52
CA SER A 174 16.03 8.36 25.42
C SER A 174 15.93 9.72 24.72
N ASN A 175 16.42 9.85 23.49
CA ASN A 175 16.53 11.13 22.80
C ASN A 175 15.56 11.29 21.62
N HIS A 176 14.25 11.24 21.92
CA HIS A 176 13.22 11.50 20.91
C HIS A 176 12.70 12.92 21.00
N SER A 177 12.91 13.68 19.93
CA SER A 177 12.26 14.97 19.72
C SER A 177 10.91 14.77 19.03
N ILE A 178 9.91 15.54 19.46
CA ILE A 178 8.66 15.61 18.73
C ILE A 178 8.86 16.13 17.32
N PHE A 179 9.94 16.87 17.02
CA PHE A 179 10.17 17.45 15.69
C PHE A 179 11.01 16.59 14.74
N ASN A 180 11.54 15.44 15.18
CA ASN A 180 12.37 14.57 14.33
C ASN A 180 11.63 13.29 13.92
N ASP A 181 11.26 13.20 12.64
CA ASP A 181 10.45 12.11 12.06
C ASP A 181 11.23 11.25 11.05
N ASN A 182 12.56 11.28 11.09
CA ASN A 182 13.40 10.64 10.07
C ASN A 182 13.89 9.23 10.43
N SER A 183 13.55 8.71 11.62
CA SER A 183 13.99 7.39 12.06
C SER A 183 12.93 6.71 12.91
N TYR A 184 12.68 5.44 12.61
CA TYR A 184 11.70 4.60 13.28
C TYR A 184 12.33 3.25 13.58
N ASN A 185 11.98 2.68 14.72
CA ASN A 185 12.41 1.35 15.12
C ASN A 185 11.39 0.29 14.68
N GLU A 186 10.12 0.65 14.60
CA GLU A 186 9.05 -0.24 14.18
C GLU A 186 8.04 0.49 13.29
N MET A 187 7.46 -0.24 12.34
CA MET A 187 6.46 0.25 11.40
C MET A 187 5.31 -0.75 11.30
N ILE A 188 4.09 -0.25 11.40
CA ILE A 188 2.87 -1.01 11.22
C ILE A 188 2.21 -0.59 9.91
N SER A 189 2.04 -1.55 9.02
CA SER A 189 1.29 -1.40 7.78
C SER A 189 -0.06 -2.08 7.86
N ILE A 190 -0.95 -1.67 6.96
CA ILE A 190 -2.21 -2.35 6.72
C ILE A 190 -1.96 -3.48 5.73
N GLU A 191 -2.50 -4.65 6.02
CA GLU A 191 -2.56 -5.79 5.11
C GLU A 191 -4.03 -6.16 4.88
N GLU A 192 -4.38 -6.49 3.65
CA GLU A 192 -5.69 -7.00 3.28
C GLU A 192 -5.61 -8.53 3.24
N THR A 193 -6.40 -9.21 4.07
CA THR A 193 -6.45 -10.67 4.12
C THR A 193 -7.89 -11.10 4.23
N ASP A 194 -8.32 -12.07 3.41
CA ASP A 194 -9.68 -12.64 3.44
C ASP A 194 -10.79 -11.57 3.46
N ASN A 195 -10.61 -10.51 2.66
CA ASN A 195 -11.57 -9.42 2.54
C ASN A 195 -11.78 -8.60 3.84
N GLN A 196 -10.77 -8.60 4.73
CA GLN A 196 -10.68 -7.80 5.95
C GLN A 196 -9.36 -7.02 5.99
N LEU A 197 -9.37 -5.87 6.66
CA LEU A 197 -8.15 -5.09 6.95
C LEU A 197 -7.55 -5.54 8.28
N ALA A 198 -6.24 -5.64 8.31
CA ALA A 198 -5.50 -6.03 9.49
C ALA A 198 -4.17 -5.28 9.60
N LEU A 199 -3.57 -5.32 10.79
CA LEU A 199 -2.28 -4.69 11.06
C LEU A 199 -1.15 -5.71 10.96
N LYS A 200 -0.03 -5.27 10.39
CA LYS A 200 1.19 -6.05 10.24
C LYS A 200 2.40 -5.24 10.69
N MET A 201 3.23 -5.81 11.56
CA MET A 201 4.51 -5.20 11.95
C MET A 201 5.61 -5.57 10.93
N LEU A 202 6.53 -4.65 10.65
CA LEU A 202 7.48 -4.80 9.54
C LEU A 202 8.94 -4.98 9.96
N MET A 203 9.36 -4.48 11.13
CA MET A 203 10.79 -4.31 11.46
C MET A 203 11.27 -5.12 12.68
N GLY A 204 10.38 -5.70 13.48
CA GLY A 204 10.76 -6.36 14.74
C GLY A 204 11.45 -7.72 14.58
N LEU A 205 12.51 -7.97 15.35
CA LEU A 205 13.35 -9.19 15.36
C LEU A 205 12.57 -10.52 15.45
N ARG A 206 11.45 -10.55 16.18
CA ARG A 206 10.54 -11.70 16.32
C ARG A 206 9.41 -11.64 15.28
N ASN A 207 9.74 -11.44 14.00
CA ASN A 207 8.72 -11.28 12.95
C ASN A 207 8.09 -12.64 12.60
N ASN A 208 7.15 -13.08 13.42
CA ASN A 208 6.16 -14.04 12.97
C ASN A 208 5.17 -13.23 12.13
N ASN A 209 5.07 -13.55 10.84
CA ASN A 209 4.36 -12.81 9.79
C ASN A 209 2.81 -12.84 9.95
N SER A 210 2.31 -12.87 11.18
CA SER A 210 0.91 -13.00 11.54
C SER A 210 0.25 -11.64 11.67
N LEU A 211 -1.01 -11.56 11.26
CA LEU A 211 -1.93 -10.46 11.56
C LEU A 211 -1.91 -10.19 13.08
N VAL A 212 -1.66 -8.96 13.49
CA VAL A 212 -1.46 -8.63 14.91
C VAL A 212 -2.58 -7.70 15.38
N ASN A 213 -3.29 -8.08 16.44
CA ASN A 213 -4.25 -7.20 17.11
C ASN A 213 -3.49 -6.04 17.81
N PRO A 214 -4.05 -4.81 17.90
CA PRO A 214 -3.51 -3.72 18.71
C PRO A 214 -3.00 -4.11 20.11
N VAL A 215 -3.68 -5.04 20.79
CA VAL A 215 -3.26 -5.53 22.12
C VAL A 215 -1.91 -6.25 22.06
N ASP A 216 -1.73 -7.13 21.07
CA ASP A 216 -0.50 -7.89 20.90
C ASP A 216 0.66 -7.00 20.48
N ILE A 217 0.40 -5.97 19.65
CA ILE A 217 1.35 -4.93 19.29
C ILE A 217 1.84 -4.21 20.56
N VAL A 218 0.93 -3.74 21.40
CA VAL A 218 1.25 -3.00 22.64
C VAL A 218 2.07 -3.87 23.58
N LYS A 219 1.67 -5.13 23.77
CA LYS A 219 2.41 -6.09 24.59
C LYS A 219 3.83 -6.29 24.08
N ARG A 220 3.99 -6.49 22.77
CA ARG A 220 5.30 -6.70 22.16
C ARG A 220 6.21 -5.48 22.28
N ILE A 221 5.69 -4.29 21.99
CA ILE A 221 6.44 -3.04 22.14
C ILE A 221 6.84 -2.84 23.61
N TRP A 222 5.94 -3.12 24.54
CA TRP A 222 6.25 -3.05 25.96
C TRP A 222 7.40 -3.99 26.36
N GLU A 223 7.29 -5.28 26.02
CA GLU A 223 8.25 -6.31 26.40
C GLU A 223 9.63 -6.09 25.74
N ASP A 224 9.65 -5.77 24.44
CA ASP A 224 10.87 -5.73 23.63
C ASP A 224 11.59 -4.37 23.72
N HIS A 225 10.85 -3.26 23.88
CA HIS A 225 11.39 -1.91 23.68
C HIS A 225 11.18 -0.93 24.84
N VAL A 226 10.32 -1.22 25.80
CA VAL A 226 10.08 -0.32 26.94
C VAL A 226 10.62 -0.92 28.24
N LEU A 227 10.18 -2.13 28.57
CA LEU A 227 10.50 -2.82 29.82
C LEU A 227 12.01 -2.97 30.08
N PRO A 228 12.87 -3.27 29.09
CA PRO A 228 14.32 -3.38 29.32
C PRO A 228 14.94 -2.08 29.83
N TYR A 229 14.46 -0.92 29.37
CA TYR A 229 14.98 0.39 29.77
C TYR A 229 14.45 0.86 31.13
N LEU A 230 13.32 0.31 31.60
CA LEU A 230 12.79 0.61 32.92
C LEU A 230 13.45 -0.23 34.03
N LYS A 231 14.01 -1.39 33.67
CA LYS A 231 14.74 -2.28 34.60
C LYS A 231 16.21 -1.91 34.79
N ASN A 232 16.78 -1.12 33.87
CA ASN A 232 18.14 -0.60 33.92
C ASN A 232 18.17 0.79 34.56
#